data_AF-A0A1X4JN40-F1
#
_entry.id   AF-A0A1X4JN40-F1
#
_cell.length_a   1.000
_cell.length_b   1.000
_cell.length_c   1.000
_cell.angle_alpha   90.00
_cell.angle_beta   90.00
_cell.angle_gamma   90.00
#
_symmetry.space_group_name_H-M   'P 1'
#
loop_
_entity.id
_entity.type
_entity.pdbx_description
1 polymer ?
#
loop_
_entity_poly.entity_id
_entity_poly.type
_entity_poly.pdbx_seq_one_letter_code
_entity_poly.pdbx_strand_id
1 'polypeptide(L)'
;MLVIGLSLVTMSASPLYRTNQWVDTNAMFSMGRALASGMVPYRDIVEQRGPLMFGLFAIASFISKTSFIGVFVIEVVNALVVYFFASKIAALYFDNKNVASVLGLLGPGVMVGTHAFELGALRKSLLSQLSWASFI
;
A
#
# COMPACT_ATOMS: atom_id res chain seq x y z
N MET A 1 5.64 16.26 2.18
CA MET A 1 4.42 16.85 2.78
C MET A 1 3.21 16.66 1.88
N LEU A 2 3.27 17.05 0.60
CA LEU A 2 2.16 16.89 -0.36
C LEU A 2 1.69 15.43 -0.54
N VAL A 3 2.59 14.47 -0.69
CA VAL A 3 2.24 13.04 -0.85
C VAL A 3 1.45 12.51 0.34
N ILE A 4 1.90 12.82 1.57
CA ILE A 4 1.22 12.38 2.80
C ILE A 4 -0.17 13.01 2.93
N GLY A 5 -0.29 14.30 2.62
CA GLY A 5 -1.58 15.01 2.61
C GLY A 5 -2.57 14.42 1.61
N LEU A 6 -2.11 14.10 0.40
CA LEU A 6 -2.92 13.44 -0.62
C LEU A 6 -3.36 12.05 -0.14
N SER A 7 -2.42 11.24 0.39
CA SER A 7 -2.73 9.91 0.94
C SER A 7 -3.78 9.93 2.05
N LEU A 8 -3.76 10.93 2.94
CA LEU A 8 -4.75 11.06 4.01
C LEU A 8 -6.18 11.22 3.47
N VAL A 9 -6.35 12.00 2.40
CA VAL A 9 -7.67 12.34 1.87
C VAL A 9 -8.21 11.25 0.94
N THR A 10 -7.34 10.53 0.23
CA THR A 10 -7.77 9.63 -0.86
C THR A 10 -7.75 8.14 -0.50
N MET A 11 -7.03 7.73 0.54
CA MET A 11 -6.95 6.32 0.93
C MET A 11 -8.06 5.95 1.90
N SER A 12 -8.84 4.92 1.57
CA SER A 12 -9.93 4.41 2.42
C SER A 12 -9.47 3.69 3.69
N ALA A 13 -8.18 3.38 3.82
CA ALA A 13 -7.57 2.94 5.08
C ALA A 13 -7.21 4.12 6.01
N SER A 14 -7.32 5.37 5.54
CA SER A 14 -6.91 6.53 6.32
C SER A 14 -7.74 6.68 7.60
N PRO A 15 -7.19 7.31 8.65
CA PRO A 15 -7.91 7.54 9.90
C PRO A 15 -9.18 8.39 9.75
N LEU A 16 -9.36 9.07 8.61
CA LEU A 16 -10.57 9.84 8.30
C LEU A 16 -11.78 8.92 8.03
N TYR A 17 -11.54 7.68 7.62
CA TYR A 17 -12.58 6.69 7.39
C TYR A 17 -12.68 5.75 8.59
N ARG A 18 -13.90 5.57 9.12
CA ARG A 18 -14.15 4.75 10.32
C ARG A 18 -13.84 3.27 10.08
N THR A 19 -14.10 2.77 8.88
CA THR A 19 -13.80 1.41 8.44
C THR A 19 -13.41 1.43 6.98
N ASN A 20 -12.61 0.45 6.55
CA ASN A 20 -12.41 0.25 5.13
C ASN A 20 -13.66 -0.44 4.54
N GLN A 21 -14.24 0.16 3.49
CA GLN A 21 -15.45 -0.31 2.85
C GLN A 21 -15.23 -1.53 1.93
N TRP A 22 -13.98 -1.86 1.61
CA TRP A 22 -13.69 -2.86 0.59
C TRP A 22 -13.40 -4.26 1.13
N VAL A 23 -14.05 -5.26 0.54
CA VAL A 23 -14.02 -6.66 0.99
C VAL A 23 -12.62 -7.26 0.92
N ASP A 24 -11.87 -7.00 -0.16
CA ASP A 24 -10.53 -7.59 -0.33
C ASP A 24 -9.56 -7.18 0.79
N THR A 25 -9.57 -5.89 1.16
CA THR A 25 -8.66 -5.37 2.18
C THR A 25 -9.04 -5.88 3.56
N ASN A 26 -10.34 -6.07 3.82
CA ASN A 26 -10.84 -6.71 5.03
C ASN A 26 -10.42 -8.19 5.11
N ALA A 27 -10.49 -8.93 3.99
CA ALA A 27 -10.05 -10.31 3.90
C ALA A 27 -8.54 -10.44 4.15
N MET A 28 -7.73 -9.62 3.47
CA MET A 28 -6.28 -9.59 3.66
C MET A 28 -5.86 -9.18 5.07
N PHE A 29 -6.55 -8.23 5.68
CA PHE A 29 -6.25 -7.82 7.05
C PHE A 29 -6.61 -8.92 8.05
N SER A 30 -7.67 -9.67 7.79
CA SER A 30 -8.01 -10.86 8.58
C SER A 30 -6.97 -11.97 8.42
N MET A 31 -6.47 -12.18 7.20
CA MET A 31 -5.31 -13.03 6.92
C MET A 31 -4.09 -12.57 7.71
N GLY A 32 -3.73 -11.29 7.66
CA GLY A 32 -2.62 -10.72 8.42
C GLY A 32 -2.76 -10.90 9.94
N ARG A 33 -3.97 -10.79 10.50
CA ARG A 33 -4.23 -11.11 11.91
C ARG A 33 -4.04 -12.60 12.20
N ALA A 34 -4.47 -13.46 11.29
CA ALA A 34 -4.32 -14.89 11.44
C ALA A 34 -2.85 -15.31 11.48
N LEU A 35 -2.02 -14.75 10.58
CA LEU A 35 -0.58 -14.95 10.61
C LEU A 35 0.04 -14.43 11.92
N ALA A 36 -0.39 -13.24 12.37
CA ALA A 36 0.11 -12.67 13.62
C ALA A 36 -0.27 -13.50 14.87
N SER A 37 -1.31 -14.33 14.79
CA SER A 37 -1.67 -15.31 15.83
C SER A 37 -1.03 -16.69 15.64
N GLY A 38 -0.11 -16.85 14.67
CA GLY A 38 0.63 -18.09 14.44
C GLY A 38 -0.05 -19.10 13.51
N MET A 39 -1.13 -18.71 12.81
CA MET A 39 -1.74 -19.57 11.80
C MET A 39 -0.89 -19.63 10.53
N VAL A 40 -0.87 -20.81 9.90
CA VAL A 40 -0.07 -21.08 8.70
C VAL A 40 -0.93 -20.87 7.44
N PRO A 41 -0.52 -19.98 6.51
CA PRO A 41 -1.19 -19.80 5.23
C PRO A 41 -1.35 -21.11 4.45
N TYR A 42 -2.47 -21.26 3.76
CA TYR A 42 -2.86 -22.44 2.97
C TYR A 42 -3.07 -23.73 3.77
N ARG A 43 -2.80 -23.74 5.07
CA ARG A 43 -3.13 -24.84 5.98
C ARG A 43 -4.32 -24.49 6.85
N ASP A 44 -4.22 -23.38 7.58
CA ASP A 44 -5.21 -22.98 8.59
C ASP A 44 -6.17 -21.91 8.06
N ILE A 45 -5.70 -21.12 7.10
CA ILE A 45 -6.47 -20.07 6.44
C ILE A 45 -6.06 -19.99 4.96
N VAL A 46 -7.05 -19.96 4.08
CA VAL A 46 -6.85 -19.98 2.63
C VAL A 46 -7.16 -18.61 2.06
N GLU A 47 -6.19 -18.08 1.31
CA GLU A 47 -6.32 -16.83 0.59
C GLU A 47 -5.58 -16.96 -0.75
N GLN A 48 -6.13 -16.37 -1.81
CA GLN A 48 -5.72 -16.61 -3.20
C GLN A 48 -4.49 -15.78 -3.60
N ARG A 49 -4.01 -14.89 -2.72
CA ARG A 49 -2.92 -13.94 -3.00
C ARG A 49 -1.56 -14.45 -2.55
N GLY A 50 -0.50 -13.79 -2.98
CA GLY A 50 0.87 -14.19 -2.70
C GLY A 50 1.31 -13.98 -1.23
N PRO A 51 2.26 -14.78 -0.70
CA PRO A 51 2.80 -14.70 0.65
C PRO A 51 3.35 -13.33 1.06
N LEU A 52 3.89 -12.57 0.11
CA LEU A 52 4.36 -11.20 0.38
C LEU A 52 3.20 -10.28 0.82
N MET A 53 2.00 -10.46 0.28
CA MET A 53 0.81 -9.74 0.77
C MET A 53 0.47 -10.15 2.19
N PHE A 54 0.56 -11.44 2.52
CA PHE A 54 0.29 -11.91 3.88
C PHE A 54 1.28 -11.31 4.88
N GLY A 55 2.57 -11.24 4.53
CA GLY A 55 3.60 -10.61 5.35
C GLY A 55 3.33 -9.13 5.59
N LEU A 56 2.97 -8.37 4.54
CA LEU A 56 2.65 -6.95 4.67
C LEU A 56 1.43 -6.71 5.55
N PHE A 57 0.34 -7.48 5.37
CA PHE A 57 -0.84 -7.36 6.22
C PHE A 57 -0.61 -7.88 7.64
N ALA A 58 0.32 -8.83 7.85
CA ALA A 58 0.73 -9.26 9.19
C ALA A 58 1.52 -8.15 9.91
N ILE A 59 2.43 -7.47 9.21
CA ILE A 59 3.12 -6.28 9.77
C ILE A 59 2.11 -5.19 10.11
N ALA A 60 1.13 -4.93 9.24
CA ALA A 60 0.06 -3.98 9.52
C ALA A 60 -0.77 -4.39 10.75
N SER A 61 -1.07 -5.68 10.91
CA SER A 61 -1.87 -6.19 12.02
C SER A 61 -1.12 -6.15 13.36
N PHE A 62 0.21 -6.16 13.35
CA PHE A 62 1.03 -5.90 14.54
C PHE A 62 0.97 -4.44 14.99
N ILE A 63 0.88 -3.49 14.06
CA ILE A 63 0.77 -2.06 14.37
C ILE A 63 -0.62 -1.74 14.95
N SER A 64 -1.68 -2.29 14.35
CA SER A 64 -3.04 -2.18 14.87
C SER A 64 -3.82 -3.44 14.56
N LYS A 65 -4.42 -4.05 15.59
CA LYS A 65 -5.26 -5.25 15.44
C LYS A 65 -6.72 -4.92 15.11
N THR A 66 -7.19 -3.75 15.54
CA THR A 66 -8.60 -3.35 15.52
C THR A 66 -8.91 -2.28 14.50
N SER A 67 -7.91 -1.54 14.02
CA SER A 67 -8.08 -0.46 13.05
C SER A 67 -7.17 -0.61 11.83
N PHE A 68 -7.54 0.05 10.73
CA PHE A 68 -6.78 0.04 9.47
C PHE A 68 -5.55 0.96 9.48
N ILE A 69 -5.22 1.59 10.62
CA ILE A 69 -4.08 2.51 10.74
C ILE A 69 -2.77 1.83 10.34
N GLY A 70 -2.58 0.56 10.73
CA GLY A 70 -1.39 -0.21 10.33
C GLY A 70 -1.30 -0.38 8.81
N VAL A 71 -2.43 -0.62 8.14
CA VAL A 71 -2.50 -0.73 6.68
C VAL A 71 -2.18 0.62 6.04
N PHE A 72 -2.75 1.71 6.56
CA PHE A 72 -2.49 3.07 6.08
C PHE A 72 -1.02 3.46 6.18
N VAL A 73 -0.34 3.11 7.27
CA VAL A 73 1.10 3.37 7.42
C VAL A 73 1.89 2.69 6.29
N ILE A 74 1.59 1.43 5.99
CA ILE A 74 2.27 0.71 4.90
C ILE A 74 1.94 1.34 3.54
N GLU A 75 0.70 1.78 3.32
CA GLU A 75 0.29 2.45 2.09
C GLU A 75 1.01 3.79 1.88
N VAL A 76 1.17 4.60 2.94
CA VAL A 76 1.94 5.84 2.91
C VAL A 76 3.42 5.56 2.61
N VAL A 77 4.01 4.55 3.26
CA VAL A 77 5.41 4.15 2.98
C VAL A 77 5.57 3.75 1.51
N ASN A 78 4.65 2.95 0.97
CA ASN A 78 4.69 2.57 -0.44
C ASN A 78 4.54 3.79 -1.38
N ALA A 79 3.66 4.74 -1.07
CA ALA A 79 3.53 5.98 -1.85
C ALA A 79 4.81 6.83 -1.82
N LEU A 80 5.50 6.90 -0.68
CA LEU A 80 6.79 7.58 -0.55
C LEU A 80 7.91 6.88 -1.33
N VAL A 81 7.94 5.55 -1.33
CA VAL A 81 8.90 4.77 -2.11
C VAL A 81 8.71 5.03 -3.61
N VAL A 82 7.46 5.02 -4.09
CA VAL A 82 7.15 5.34 -5.50
C VAL A 82 7.57 6.76 -5.84
N TYR A 83 7.28 7.75 -4.97
CA TYR A 83 7.74 9.12 -5.16
C TYR A 83 9.27 9.23 -5.22
N PHE A 84 9.98 8.51 -4.35
CA PHE A 84 11.45 8.51 -4.33
C PHE A 84 12.03 7.98 -5.64
N PHE A 85 11.55 6.84 -6.13
CA PHE A 85 12.02 6.29 -7.39
C PHE A 85 11.61 7.14 -8.59
N ALA A 86 10.38 7.66 -8.62
CA ALA A 86 9.91 8.53 -9.69
C ALA A 86 10.74 9.84 -9.77
N SER A 87 11.05 10.46 -8.63
CA SER A 87 11.90 11.66 -8.58
C SER A 87 13.35 11.37 -8.95
N LYS A 88 13.89 10.19 -8.59
CA LYS A 88 15.22 9.75 -9.03
C LYS A 88 15.28 9.53 -10.54
N ILE A 89 14.26 8.90 -11.12
CA ILE A 89 14.16 8.71 -12.58
C ILE A 89 14.07 10.07 -13.27
N ALA A 90 13.21 10.98 -12.80
CA ALA A 90 13.08 12.32 -13.37
C ALA A 90 14.40 13.11 -13.28
N ALA A 91 15.16 12.96 -12.20
CA ALA A 91 16.46 13.60 -12.03
C ALA A 91 17.55 13.07 -12.99
N LEU A 92 17.35 11.92 -13.64
CA LEU A 92 18.25 11.44 -14.70
C LEU A 92 18.05 12.20 -16.02
N TYR A 93 16.88 12.79 -16.24
CA TYR A 93 16.52 13.49 -17.48
C TYR A 93 16.53 15.02 -17.33
N PHE A 94 16.45 15.55 -16.10
CA PHE A 94 16.39 16.98 -15.83
C PHE A 94 17.41 17.39 -14.75
N ASP A 95 18.32 18.31 -15.09
CA ASP A 95 19.31 18.86 -14.16
C ASP A 95 18.68 19.70 -13.03
N ASN A 96 17.50 20.26 -13.26
CA ASN A 96 16.80 21.06 -12.26
C ASN A 96 16.09 20.16 -11.25
N LYS A 97 16.65 20.09 -10.03
CA LYS A 97 16.13 19.31 -8.90
C LYS A 97 14.67 19.62 -8.55
N ASN A 98 14.23 20.88 -8.73
CA ASN A 98 12.84 21.27 -8.45
C ASN A 98 11.89 20.68 -9.49
N VAL A 99 12.28 20.67 -10.76
CA VAL A 99 11.48 20.07 -11.86
C VAL A 99 11.40 18.56 -11.68
N ALA A 100 12.51 17.90 -11.36
CA ALA A 100 12.53 16.47 -11.08
C ALA A 100 11.65 16.07 -9.87
N SER A 101 11.62 16.90 -8.83
CA SER A 101 10.77 16.70 -7.66
C SER A 101 9.29 16.84 -7.98
N VAL A 102 8.91 17.85 -8.77
CA VAL A 102 7.53 18.07 -9.21
C VAL A 102 7.07 16.95 -10.16
N LEU A 103 7.91 16.54 -11.10
CA LEU A 103 7.62 15.41 -11.98
C LEU A 103 7.51 14.10 -11.21
N GLY A 104 8.30 13.92 -10.15
CA GLY A 104 8.19 12.77 -9.25
C GLY A 104 6.82 12.64 -8.58
N LEU A 105 6.09 13.75 -8.38
CA LEU A 105 4.72 13.72 -7.85
C LEU A 105 3.71 13.08 -8.81
N LEU A 106 4.02 12.98 -10.11
CA LEU A 106 3.15 12.30 -11.07
C LEU A 106 2.99 10.82 -10.71
N GLY A 107 4.02 10.16 -10.19
CA GLY A 107 3.94 8.74 -9.80
C GLY A 107 2.83 8.47 -8.77
N PRO A 108 2.91 9.07 -7.56
CA PRO A 108 1.85 8.98 -6.56
C PRO A 108 0.51 9.56 -7.04
N GLY A 109 0.54 10.65 -7.83
CA GLY A 109 -0.67 11.29 -8.36
C GLY A 109 -1.47 10.36 -9.28
N VAL A 110 -0.80 9.66 -10.20
CA VAL A 110 -1.43 8.66 -11.08
C VAL A 110 -1.95 7.48 -10.29
N MET A 111 -1.20 7.01 -9.28
CA MET A 111 -1.66 5.93 -8.41
C MET A 111 -3.00 6.28 -7.74
N VAL A 112 -3.05 7.45 -7.11
CA VAL A 112 -4.23 7.93 -6.38
C VAL A 112 -5.41 8.20 -7.30
N GLY A 113 -5.20 8.68 -8.53
CA GLY A 113 -6.26 8.98 -9.49
C GLY A 113 -6.98 7.75 -10.08
N THR A 114 -6.53 6.53 -9.76
CA THR A 114 -7.20 5.31 -10.22
C THR A 114 -8.20 4.79 -9.18
N HIS A 115 -9.38 4.34 -9.61
CA HIS A 115 -10.37 3.67 -8.77
C HIS A 115 -9.82 2.44 -8.00
N ALA A 116 -8.65 1.93 -8.41
CA ALA A 116 -7.98 0.85 -7.71
C ALA A 116 -7.33 1.28 -6.37
N PHE A 117 -7.02 2.56 -6.17
CA PHE A 117 -6.44 3.09 -4.93
C PHE A 117 -7.50 3.58 -3.94
N GLU A 118 -8.66 4.04 -4.42
CA GLU A 118 -9.81 4.45 -3.59
C GLU A 118 -10.35 3.33 -2.69
N LEU A 119 -10.14 2.06 -3.07
CA LEU A 119 -10.81 0.91 -2.46
C LEU A 119 -9.85 -0.01 -1.67
N GLY A 120 -8.56 0.33 -1.59
CA GLY A 120 -7.56 -0.52 -0.92
C GLY A 120 -6.24 -0.50 -1.68
N ALA A 121 -5.45 0.54 -1.41
CA ALA A 121 -4.23 0.86 -2.11
C ALA A 121 -3.17 -0.26 -2.04
N LEU A 122 -3.20 -1.11 -1.01
CA LEU A 122 -2.28 -2.25 -0.95
C LEU A 122 -2.47 -3.23 -2.12
N ARG A 123 -3.67 -3.35 -2.73
CA ARG A 123 -3.95 -4.31 -3.83
C ARG A 123 -3.06 -4.11 -5.05
N LYS A 124 -2.77 -2.87 -5.44
CA LYS A 124 -1.92 -2.53 -6.62
C LYS A 124 -0.69 -1.69 -6.24
N SER A 125 -0.28 -1.73 -4.98
CA SER A 125 1.00 -1.17 -4.53
C SER A 125 2.17 -1.78 -5.31
N LEU A 126 3.29 -1.07 -5.41
CA LEU A 126 4.49 -1.60 -6.06
C LEU A 126 4.91 -2.93 -5.40
N LEU A 127 4.81 -2.98 -4.07
CA LEU A 127 5.09 -4.16 -3.27
C LEU A 127 4.11 -5.31 -3.53
N SER A 128 2.83 -5.04 -3.84
CA SER A 128 1.89 -6.09 -4.24
C SER A 128 2.12 -6.59 -5.65
N GLN A 129 2.47 -5.72 -6.58
CA GLN A 129 2.78 -6.12 -7.96
C GLN A 129 4.02 -7.02 -7.99
N LEU A 130 5.03 -6.71 -7.17
CA LEU A 130 6.18 -7.58 -6.97
C LEU A 130 5.80 -8.95 -6.37
N SER A 131 4.76 -9.01 -5.53
CA SER A 131 4.27 -10.30 -5.02
C SER A 131 3.66 -11.22 -6.07
N TRP A 132 3.09 -10.65 -7.14
CA TRP A 132 2.60 -11.44 -8.27
C TRP A 132 3.75 -11.86 -9.19
N ALA A 133 4.76 -11.01 -9.36
CA ALA A 133 5.94 -11.33 -10.15
C ALA A 133 6.77 -12.49 -9.55
N SER A 134 6.75 -12.69 -8.23
CA SER A 134 7.42 -13.82 -7.58
C SER A 134 6.78 -15.20 -7.81
N PHE A 135 5.67 -15.28 -8.56
CA PHE A 135 5.00 -16.53 -8.95
C PHE A 135 5.14 -16.88 -10.44
N ILE A 136 5.94 -16.12 -11.19
CA ILE A 136 6.32 -16.37 -12.60
C ILE A 136 7.82 -16.63 -12.63
#